data_AF-A0A967YUJ6-F1
#
_entry.id   AF-A0A967YUJ6-F1
#
_cell.length_a   1.000
_cell.length_b   1.000
_cell.length_c   1.000
_cell.angle_alpha   90.00
_cell.angle_beta   90.00
_cell.angle_gamma   90.00
#
_symmetry.space_group_name_H-M   'P 1'
#
loop_
_entity.id
_entity.type
_entity.pdbx_description
1 polymer ?
#
loop_
_entity_poly.entity_id
_entity_poly.type
_entity_poly.pdbx_seq_one_letter_code
_entity_poly.pdbx_strand_id
1 'polypeptide(L)'
;MEPTELIVNYRRFLKRSNDSAHTVKNYMVSLRQFILWLDISIQQVTPRTICTYIDSLMARGLKPKTINCHLERIRQFYYYLIEE
;
A
#
# COMPACT_ATOMS: atom_id res chain seq x y z
N MET A 1 -0.79 14.79 10.21
CA MET A 1 -1.09 14.67 8.77
C MET A 1 -2.12 13.57 8.63
N GLU A 2 -3.29 13.89 8.07
CA GLU A 2 -4.40 12.95 8.01
C GLU A 2 -4.09 11.80 7.03
N PRO A 3 -4.57 10.56 7.28
CA PRO A 3 -4.32 9.41 6.39
C PRO A 3 -4.70 9.69 4.94
N THR A 4 -5.74 10.50 4.73
CA THR A 4 -6.22 10.91 3.41
C THR A 4 -5.23 11.82 2.67
N GLU A 5 -4.52 12.69 3.39
CA GLU A 5 -3.51 13.58 2.80
C GLU A 5 -2.29 12.81 2.30
N LEU A 6 -1.84 11.80 3.06
CA LEU A 6 -0.73 10.92 2.67
C LEU A 6 -1.03 10.19 1.35
N ILE A 7 -2.26 9.68 1.21
CA ILE A 7 -2.72 9.01 -0.02
C ILE A 7 -2.74 9.98 -1.21
N VAL A 8 -3.19 11.22 -0.99
CA VAL A 8 -3.25 12.26 -2.03
C VAL A 8 -1.84 12.66 -2.48
N ASN A 9 -0.92 12.84 -1.54
CA ASN A 9 0.46 13.19 -1.84
C ASN A 9 1.19 12.06 -2.56
N TYR A 10 1.03 10.82 -2.13
CA TYR A 10 1.57 9.66 -2.84
C TYR A 10 1.05 9.53 -4.27
N ARG A 11 -0.25 9.79 -4.49
CA ARG A 11 -0.82 9.82 -5.85
C ARG A 11 -0.18 10.90 -6.72
N ARG A 12 0.12 12.07 -6.16
CA ARG A 12 0.82 13.16 -6.88
C ARG A 12 2.26 12.77 -7.17
N PHE A 13 2.95 12.13 -6.22
CA PHE A 13 4.29 11.60 -6.40
C PHE A 13 4.36 10.62 -7.57
N LEU A 14 3.51 9.58 -7.58
CA LEU A 14 3.47 8.59 -8.67
C LEU A 14 3.23 9.23 -10.05
N LYS A 15 2.37 10.26 -10.11
CA LYS A 15 2.13 11.01 -11.35
C LYS A 15 3.36 11.79 -11.84
N ARG A 16 4.24 12.21 -10.92
CA ARG A 16 5.49 12.91 -11.26
C ARG A 16 6.61 11.95 -11.65
N SER A 17 6.59 10.71 -11.15
CA SER A 17 7.58 9.66 -11.44
C SER A 17 7.41 8.98 -12.81
N ASN A 18 6.61 9.54 -13.73
CA ASN A 18 6.36 9.01 -15.07
C ASN A 18 5.71 7.60 -15.10
N ASP A 19 5.05 7.19 -14.01
CA ASP A 19 4.28 5.95 -13.96
C ASP A 19 3.06 6.02 -14.88
N SER A 20 2.75 4.90 -15.53
CA SER A 20 1.56 4.81 -16.37
C SER A 20 0.28 5.03 -15.55
N ALA A 21 -0.76 5.61 -16.14
CA ALA A 21 -2.05 5.80 -15.48
C ALA A 21 -2.64 4.48 -14.94
N HIS A 22 -2.37 3.36 -15.62
CA HIS A 22 -2.75 2.02 -15.18
C HIS A 22 -1.99 1.59 -13.93
N THR A 23 -0.68 1.85 -13.87
CA THR A 23 0.17 1.58 -12.69
C THR A 23 -0.35 2.39 -11.50
N VAL A 24 -0.53 3.70 -11.66
CA VAL A 24 -1.05 4.56 -10.59
C VAL A 24 -2.39 4.04 -10.07
N LYS A 25 -3.34 3.71 -10.96
CA LYS A 25 -4.65 3.18 -10.55
C LYS A 25 -4.52 1.89 -9.75
N ASN A 26 -3.70 0.94 -10.21
CA ASN A 26 -3.50 -0.33 -9.52
C ASN A 26 -2.89 -0.14 -8.12
N TYR A 27 -1.93 0.77 -7.99
CA TYR A 27 -1.33 1.14 -6.71
C TYR A 27 -2.35 1.72 -5.74
N MET A 28 -3.14 2.68 -6.20
CA MET A 28 -4.18 3.31 -5.37
C MET A 28 -5.24 2.30 -4.91
N VAL A 29 -5.62 1.34 -5.77
CA VAL A 29 -6.59 0.29 -5.40
C VAL A 29 -6.00 -0.65 -4.36
N SER A 30 -4.76 -1.13 -4.55
CA SER A 30 -4.10 -2.00 -3.57
C SER A 30 -3.89 -1.30 -2.23
N LEU A 31 -3.49 -0.03 -2.24
CA LEU A 31 -3.29 0.77 -1.04
C LEU A 31 -4.62 1.02 -0.31
N ARG A 32 -5.70 1.33 -1.04
CA ARG A 32 -7.04 1.47 -0.44
C ARG A 32 -7.51 0.18 0.23
N GLN A 33 -7.30 -0.98 -0.41
CA GLN A 33 -7.66 -2.27 0.19
C GLN A 33 -6.88 -2.53 1.48
N PHE A 34 -5.59 -2.19 1.50
CA PHE A 34 -4.75 -2.31 2.69
C PHE A 34 -5.24 -1.38 3.82
N ILE A 35 -5.51 -0.11 3.50
CA ILE A 35 -6.00 0.87 4.48
C ILE A 35 -7.36 0.51 5.05
N LEU A 36 -8.28 0.00 4.23
CA LEU A 36 -9.58 -0.47 4.71
C LEU A 36 -9.49 -1.70 5.60
N TRP A 37 -8.42 -2.49 5.46
CA TRP A 37 -8.16 -3.64 6.32
C TRP A 37 -7.45 -3.23 7.62
N LEU A 38 -6.69 -2.13 7.60
CA LEU A 38 -6.03 -1.61 8.80
C LEU A 38 -7.05 -1.06 9.80
N ASP A 39 -7.00 -1.58 11.02
CA ASP A 39 -7.73 -1.04 12.17
C ASP A 39 -6.97 0.12 12.86
N ILE A 40 -5.73 0.34 12.44
CA ILE A 40 -4.81 1.34 13.01
C ILE A 40 -4.41 2.39 11.97
N SER A 41 -3.84 3.51 12.44
CA SER A 41 -3.29 4.52 11.54
C SER A 41 -2.16 3.94 10.67
N ILE A 42 -2.10 4.35 9.41
CA ILE A 42 -1.08 3.90 8.44
C ILE A 42 0.36 4.19 8.88
N GLN A 43 0.54 5.20 9.74
CA GLN A 43 1.82 5.57 10.34
C GLN A 43 2.24 4.66 11.50
N GLN A 44 1.30 3.93 12.10
CA GLN A 44 1.55 3.03 13.24
C GLN A 44 1.74 1.57 12.81
N VAL A 45 1.77 1.31 11.51
CA VAL A 45 1.94 -0.03 10.97
C VAL A 45 3.32 -0.57 11.33
N THR A 46 3.33 -1.76 11.92
CA THR A 46 4.55 -2.47 12.31
C THR A 46 4.81 -3.65 11.39
N PRO A 47 6.01 -4.24 11.39
CA PRO A 47 6.27 -5.49 10.68
C PRO A 47 5.29 -6.61 11.07
N ARG A 48 4.85 -6.64 12.33
CA ARG A 48 3.84 -7.61 12.79
C ARG A 48 2.49 -7.39 12.12
N THR A 49 2.05 -6.14 11.97
CA THR A 49 0.83 -5.79 11.24
C THR A 49 0.89 -6.27 9.79
N ILE A 50 2.06 -6.15 9.13
CA ILE A 50 2.27 -6.65 7.77
C ILE A 50 2.19 -8.17 7.71
N CYS A 51 2.78 -8.89 8.67
CA CYS A 51 2.64 -10.36 8.74
C CYS A 51 1.17 -10.78 8.85
N THR A 52 0.40 -10.15 9.75
CA THR A 52 -1.03 -10.43 9.91
C THR A 52 -1.83 -10.12 8.64
N TYR A 53 -1.44 -9.08 7.89
CA TYR A 53 -2.03 -8.79 6.60
C TYR A 53 -1.74 -9.90 5.59
N ILE A 54 -0.51 -10.38 5.52
CA ILE A 54 -0.11 -11.50 4.65
C ILE A 54 -0.91 -12.76 4.99
N ASP A 55 -1.04 -13.09 6.28
CA ASP A 55 -1.86 -14.21 6.75
C ASP A 55 -3.32 -14.08 6.29
N SER A 56 -3.89 -12.87 6.37
CA SER A 56 -5.26 -12.61 5.88
C SER A 56 -5.39 -12.81 4.36
N LEU A 57 -4.36 -12.45 3.58
CA LEU A 57 -4.35 -12.64 2.12
C LEU A 57 -4.19 -14.12 1.75
N MET A 58 -3.38 -14.86 2.50
CA MET A 58 -3.22 -16.31 2.34
C MET A 58 -4.51 -17.05 2.70
N ALA A 59 -5.18 -16.68 3.80
CA ALA A 59 -6.47 -17.23 4.21
C ALA A 59 -7.57 -17.02 3.16
N ARG A 60 -7.48 -15.96 2.36
CA ARG A 60 -8.37 -15.67 1.22
C ARG A 60 -8.04 -16.49 -0.04
N GLY A 61 -7.03 -17.37 -0.01
CA GLY A 61 -6.63 -18.22 -1.13
C GLY A 61 -5.91 -17.47 -2.25
N LEU A 62 -5.35 -16.29 -1.99
CA LEU A 62 -4.61 -15.54 -3.00
C LEU A 62 -3.29 -16.24 -3.35
N LYS A 63 -2.94 -16.24 -4.64
CA LYS A 63 -1.69 -16.82 -5.11
C LYS A 63 -0.50 -16.04 -4.56
N PRO A 64 0.63 -16.70 -4.21
CA PRO A 64 1.83 -16.04 -3.69
C PRO A 64 2.34 -14.87 -4.56
N LYS A 65 2.28 -15.03 -5.89
CA LYS A 65 2.64 -13.96 -6.84
C LYS A 65 1.78 -12.70 -6.64
N THR A 66 0.47 -12.87 -6.44
CA THR A 66 -0.45 -11.76 -6.21
C THR A 66 -0.14 -11.09 -4.88
N ILE A 67 0.09 -11.88 -3.82
CA ILE A 67 0.46 -11.36 -2.50
C ILE A 67 1.74 -10.52 -2.58
N ASN A 68 2.79 -11.04 -3.22
CA ASN A 68 4.05 -10.32 -3.40
C ASN A 68 3.88 -9.00 -4.16
N CYS A 69 3.08 -8.99 -5.24
CA CYS A 69 2.77 -7.75 -5.95
C CYS A 69 2.01 -6.74 -5.07
N HIS A 70 1.13 -7.18 -4.17
CA HIS A 70 0.47 -6.27 -3.22
C HIS A 70 1.48 -5.71 -2.21
N LEU A 71 2.37 -6.55 -1.68
CA LEU A 71 3.39 -6.14 -0.72
C LEU A 71 4.41 -5.18 -1.32
N GLU A 72 4.80 -5.37 -2.57
CA GLU A 72 5.74 -4.48 -3.27
C GLU A 72 5.18 -3.05 -3.38
N ARG A 73 3.89 -2.91 -3.70
CA ARG A 73 3.20 -1.62 -3.76
C ARG A 73 3.14 -0.93 -2.40
N ILE A 74 2.82 -1.71 -1.36
CA ILE A 74 2.80 -1.20 0.03
C ILE A 74 4.21 -0.78 0.46
N ARG A 75 5.23 -1.57 0.13
CA ARG A 75 6.63 -1.24 0.40
C ARG A 75 7.04 0.07 -0.29
N GLN A 76 6.71 0.25 -1.56
CA GLN A 76 7.00 1.51 -2.27
C GLN A 76 6.29 2.71 -1.65
N PHE A 77 5.07 2.53 -1.14
CA PHE A 77 4.37 3.58 -0.40
C PHE A 77 5.12 3.97 0.88
N TYR A 78 5.55 3.00 1.70
CA TYR A 78 6.33 3.30 2.90
C TYR A 78 7.72 3.85 2.60
N TYR A 79 8.34 3.42 1.50
CA TYR A 79 9.61 3.99 1.05
C TYR A 79 9.45 5.48 0.74
N TYR A 80 8.39 5.85 0.01
CA TYR A 80 8.04 7.24 -0.22
C TYR A 80 7.82 8.04 1.09
N LEU A 81 7.12 7.45 2.08
CA LEU A 81 6.90 8.11 3.38
C LEU A 81 8.17 8.32 4.21
N ILE A 82 9.26 7.60 3.93
CA ILE A 82 10.54 7.73 4.64
C ILE A 82 11.47 8.72 3.93
N GLU A 83 11.39 8.77 2.60
CA GLU A 83 12.24 9.63 1.76
C GLU A 83 11.72 11.07 1.61
N GLU A 84 10.44 11.34 1.92
CA GLU A 84 9.78 12.67 1.89
C GLU A 84 9.54 13.21 3.31
#